data_AF-A0A3P6GY67-F1
#
_entry.id   AF-A0A3P6GY67-F1
#
_cell.length_a   1.000
_cell.length_b   1.000
_cell.length_c   1.000
_cell.angle_alpha   90.00
_cell.angle_beta   90.00
_cell.angle_gamma   90.00
#
_symmetry.space_group_name_H-M   'P 1'
#
loop_
_entity.id
_entity.type
_entity.pdbx_description
1 polymer ?
#
loop_
_entity_poly.entity_id
_entity_poly.type
_entity_poly.pdbx_seq_one_letter_code
_entity_poly.pdbx_strand_id
1 'polypeptide(L)'
;CLEAQENVLLLILLPVFDTGSFIALLYLPSLFIAGWLFVSTGLAYDVFGSPRPNEYFTESRQGIPLITGRFDSLEQLDEFSRSFLGGPNDYR
;
A
#
# COMPACT_ATOMS: atom_id res chain seq x y z
N CYS A 1 -21.98 -51.53 1.92
CA CYS A 1 -22.48 -50.97 0.63
C CYS A 1 -22.95 -49.52 0.73
N LEU A 2 -23.55 -49.04 1.84
CA LEU A 2 -23.84 -47.60 2.02
C LEU A 2 -22.62 -46.82 2.56
N GLU A 3 -21.91 -47.36 3.56
CA GLU A 3 -20.68 -46.77 4.12
C GLU A 3 -19.53 -46.66 3.11
N ALA A 4 -19.41 -47.63 2.21
CA ALA A 4 -18.43 -47.58 1.13
C ALA A 4 -18.74 -46.47 0.11
N GLN A 5 -20.03 -46.12 -0.08
CA GLN A 5 -20.45 -45.07 -1.01
C GLN A 5 -20.28 -43.67 -0.40
N GLU A 6 -20.52 -43.50 0.91
CA GLU A 6 -20.26 -42.23 1.60
C GLU A 6 -18.77 -41.92 1.72
N ASN A 7 -17.92 -42.93 2.00
CA ASN A 7 -16.46 -42.75 2.05
C ASN A 7 -15.86 -42.39 0.68
N VAL A 8 -16.38 -42.97 -0.41
CA VAL A 8 -15.93 -42.66 -1.77
C VAL A 8 -16.36 -41.25 -2.18
N LEU A 9 -17.58 -40.83 -1.81
CA LEU A 9 -18.06 -39.48 -2.06
C LEU A 9 -17.25 -38.42 -1.29
N LEU A 10 -16.93 -38.68 -0.02
CA LEU A 10 -16.01 -37.86 0.77
C LEU A 10 -14.61 -37.82 0.15
N LEU A 11 -14.04 -38.95 -0.29
CA LEU A 11 -12.69 -39.00 -0.88
C LEU A 11 -12.55 -38.17 -2.18
N ILE A 12 -13.65 -37.99 -2.93
CA ILE A 12 -13.67 -37.23 -4.19
C ILE A 12 -14.06 -35.76 -3.97
N LEU A 13 -14.90 -35.46 -2.98
CA LEU A 13 -15.32 -34.08 -2.65
C LEU A 13 -14.33 -33.35 -1.74
N LEU A 14 -13.62 -34.05 -0.85
CA LEU A 14 -12.57 -33.48 -0.01
C LEU A 14 -11.50 -32.74 -0.84
N PRO A 15 -10.88 -33.30 -1.89
CA PRO A 15 -9.87 -32.57 -2.67
C PRO A 15 -10.43 -31.35 -3.43
N VAL A 16 -11.71 -31.34 -3.80
CA VAL A 16 -12.39 -30.20 -4.46
C VAL A 16 -12.67 -29.06 -3.47
N PHE A 17 -13.01 -29.38 -2.22
CA PHE A 17 -13.14 -28.38 -1.15
C PHE A 17 -11.78 -27.93 -0.59
N ASP A 18 -10.75 -28.77 -0.68
CA ASP A 18 -9.45 -28.55 -0.06
C ASP A 18 -8.49 -27.76 -0.97
N THR A 19 -8.35 -28.09 -2.26
CA THR A 19 -7.34 -27.41 -3.10
C THR A 19 -7.64 -25.93 -3.38
N GLY A 20 -8.90 -25.55 -3.57
CA GLY A 20 -9.28 -24.14 -3.82
C GLY A 20 -9.35 -23.28 -2.56
N SER A 21 -9.77 -23.86 -1.44
CA SER A 21 -9.90 -23.13 -0.16
C SER A 21 -8.55 -23.03 0.57
N PHE A 22 -7.70 -24.07 0.48
CA PHE A 22 -6.38 -24.07 1.11
C PHE A 22 -5.44 -23.02 0.49
N ILE A 23 -5.47 -22.84 -0.84
CA ILE A 23 -4.70 -21.78 -1.48
C ILE A 23 -5.16 -20.40 -1.00
N ALA A 24 -6.47 -20.15 -0.92
CA ALA A 24 -6.99 -18.86 -0.46
C ALA A 24 -6.54 -18.55 0.98
N LEU A 25 -6.45 -19.54 1.85
CA LEU A 25 -5.94 -19.40 3.23
C LEU A 25 -4.44 -19.10 3.31
N LEU A 26 -3.64 -19.49 2.30
CA LEU A 26 -2.23 -19.12 2.23
C LEU A 26 -2.02 -17.72 1.64
N TYR A 27 -2.73 -17.41 0.56
CA TYR A 27 -2.53 -16.17 -0.20
C TYR A 27 -3.16 -14.95 0.45
N LEU A 28 -4.33 -15.09 1.10
CA LEU A 28 -5.02 -13.97 1.74
C LEU A 28 -4.22 -13.32 2.90
N PRO A 29 -3.71 -14.06 3.90
CA PRO A 29 -2.89 -13.47 4.94
C PRO A 29 -1.57 -12.92 4.38
N SER A 30 -0.98 -13.59 3.38
CA SER A 30 0.24 -13.11 2.71
C SER A 30 0.02 -11.75 2.04
N LEU A 31 -1.05 -11.61 1.25
CA LEU A 31 -1.39 -10.36 0.56
C LEU A 31 -1.75 -9.25 1.55
N PHE A 32 -2.46 -9.59 2.64
CA PHE A 32 -2.78 -8.65 3.70
C PHE A 32 -1.52 -8.13 4.39
N ILE A 33 -0.58 -9.01 4.76
CA ILE A 33 0.69 -8.61 5.38
C ILE A 33 1.53 -7.78 4.41
N ALA A 34 1.57 -8.13 3.12
CA ALA A 34 2.28 -7.35 2.11
C ALA A 34 1.70 -5.93 1.98
N GLY A 35 0.37 -5.79 1.91
CA GLY A 35 -0.31 -4.49 1.89
C GLY A 35 -0.09 -3.70 3.18
N TRP A 36 -0.12 -4.37 4.34
CA TRP A 36 0.15 -3.76 5.63
C TRP A 36 1.58 -3.21 5.72
N LEU A 37 2.57 -4.00 5.31
CA LEU A 37 3.97 -3.58 5.28
C LEU A 37 4.20 -2.44 4.29
N PHE A 38 3.53 -2.46 3.14
CA PHE A 38 3.61 -1.41 2.13
C PHE A 38 3.22 -0.03 2.68
N VAL A 39 2.16 0.03 3.51
CA VAL A 39 1.73 1.26 4.17
C VAL A 39 2.61 1.58 5.39
N SER A 40 2.90 0.59 6.23
CA SER A 40 3.59 0.80 7.51
C SER A 40 5.06 1.19 7.38
N THR A 41 5.73 0.74 6.32
CA THR A 41 7.14 1.12 6.05
C THR A 41 7.26 2.51 5.45
N GLY A 42 6.15 3.14 5.06
CA GLY A 42 6.15 4.42 4.40
C GLY A 42 6.35 4.36 2.88
N LEU A 43 6.56 3.16 2.31
CA LEU A 43 6.78 2.97 0.87
C LEU A 43 5.62 3.50 0.01
N ALA A 44 4.39 3.41 0.52
CA ALA A 44 3.22 4.00 -0.14
C ALA A 44 3.35 5.52 -0.35
N TYR A 45 3.89 6.24 0.64
CA TYR A 45 4.08 7.68 0.54
C TYR A 45 5.18 8.00 -0.49
N ASP A 46 6.25 7.21 -0.50
CA ASP A 46 7.40 7.43 -1.40
C ASP A 46 7.07 7.06 -2.87
N VAL A 47 6.30 6.00 -3.13
CA VAL A 47 5.92 5.56 -4.49
C VAL A 47 4.86 6.47 -5.11
N PHE A 48 3.87 6.89 -4.32
CA PHE A 48 2.76 7.71 -4.83
C PHE A 48 3.01 9.22 -4.68
N GLY A 49 4.08 9.63 -4.01
CA GLY A 49 4.36 11.04 -3.72
C GLY A 49 3.28 11.68 -2.84
N SER A 50 2.59 10.87 -2.01
CA SER A 50 1.59 11.37 -1.09
C SER A 50 2.31 12.01 0.10
N PRO A 51 2.04 13.30 0.42
CA PRO A 51 2.66 13.95 1.56
C PRO A 51 2.32 13.21 2.86
N ARG A 52 3.31 13.01 3.72
CA ARG A 52 3.08 12.48 5.07
C ARG A 52 2.32 13.52 5.90
N PRO A 53 1.63 13.12 6.99
CA PRO A 53 0.86 14.06 7.81
C PRO A 53 1.66 15.29 8.31
N ASN A 54 2.98 15.13 8.52
CA ASN A 54 3.91 16.17 8.93
C ASN A 54 4.49 17.00 7.76
N GLU A 55 4.17 16.64 6.52
CA GLU A 55 4.69 17.28 5.30
C GLU A 55 3.63 18.16 4.60
N TYR A 56 2.39 18.22 5.10
CA TYR A 56 1.37 19.10 4.50
C TYR A 56 1.62 20.59 4.74
N PHE A 57 2.16 20.91 5.91
CA PHE A 57 2.44 22.29 6.33
C PHE A 57 3.75 22.31 7.10
N THR A 58 4.69 23.12 6.64
CA THR A 58 5.95 23.36 7.35
C THR A 58 5.82 24.61 8.21
N GLU A 59 6.69 24.78 9.21
CA GLU A 59 6.66 25.98 10.07
C GLU A 59 6.79 27.28 9.25
N SER A 60 7.49 27.23 8.11
CA SER A 60 7.67 28.37 7.21
C SER A 60 6.53 28.56 6.20
N ARG A 61 5.67 27.56 5.97
CA ARG A 61 4.61 27.60 4.94
C ARG A 61 3.28 27.02 5.42
N GLN A 62 2.35 27.92 5.75
CA GLN A 62 0.94 27.60 6.04
C GLN A 62 0.01 27.68 4.80
N GLY A 63 0.55 28.03 3.64
CA GLY A 63 -0.20 28.13 2.39
C GLY A 63 -0.38 26.78 1.69
N ILE A 64 -1.52 26.58 1.02
CA ILE A 64 -1.84 25.36 0.27
C ILE A 64 -0.87 25.21 -0.92
N PRO A 65 -0.23 24.04 -1.14
CA PRO A 65 0.60 23.79 -2.32
C PRO A 65 -0.31 23.58 -3.56
N LEU A 66 -0.58 24.64 -4.29
CA LEU A 66 -1.43 24.62 -5.49
C LEU A 66 -0.58 24.81 -6.75
N ILE A 67 -0.75 23.91 -7.72
CA ILE A 67 -0.11 24.02 -9.04
C ILE A 67 -0.92 25.02 -9.87
N THR A 68 -0.27 26.11 -10.29
CA THR A 68 -0.91 27.22 -11.02
C THR A 68 -0.47 27.28 -12.49
N GLY A 69 0.66 26.66 -12.83
CA GLY A 69 1.21 26.60 -14.19
C GLY A 69 1.08 25.21 -14.80
N ARG A 70 0.57 25.12 -16.04
CA ARG A 70 0.42 23.84 -16.76
C ARG A 70 1.74 23.31 -17.35
N PHE A 71 2.65 24.20 -17.74
CA PHE A 71 3.92 23.83 -18.37
C PHE A 71 5.06 23.71 -17.35
N ASP A 72 4.98 24.46 -16.25
CA ASP A 72 5.98 24.47 -15.18
C ASP A 72 5.55 23.62 -13.97
N SER A 73 4.55 22.75 -14.15
CA SER A 73 3.93 21.99 -13.06
C SER A 73 4.90 21.06 -12.34
N LEU A 74 5.88 20.50 -13.05
CA LEU A 74 6.90 19.64 -12.45
C LEU A 74 7.90 20.44 -11.60
N GLU A 75 8.28 21.64 -12.06
CA GLU A 75 9.19 22.51 -11.33
C GLU A 75 8.52 23.06 -10.07
N GLN A 76 7.26 23.49 -10.16
CA GLN A 76 6.44 23.87 -9.01
C GLN A 76 6.31 22.73 -7.98
N LEU A 77 6.16 21.48 -8.45
CA LEU A 77 6.04 20.31 -7.58
C LEU A 77 7.38 19.93 -6.91
N ASP A 78 8.51 20.05 -7.61
CA ASP A 78 9.85 19.87 -7.04
C ASP A 78 10.14 20.93 -5.96
N GLU A 79 9.76 22.18 -6.21
CA GLU A 79 9.92 23.28 -5.28
C GLU A 79 9.10 23.07 -3.99
N PHE A 80 7.85 22.59 -4.11
CA PHE A 80 7.05 22.19 -2.94
C PHE A 80 7.68 21.00 -2.22
N SER A 81 8.11 19.96 -2.93
CA SER A 81 8.72 18.76 -2.34
C SER A 81 10.00 19.07 -1.57
N ARG A 82 10.87 19.93 -2.12
CA ARG A 82 12.07 20.44 -1.40
C ARG A 82 11.72 21.23 -0.15
N SER A 83 10.63 22.00 -0.19
CA SER A 83 10.19 22.74 0.99
C SER A 83 9.68 21.81 2.10
N PHE A 84 9.08 20.67 1.76
CA PHE A 84 8.57 19.68 2.72
C PHE A 84 9.65 18.85 3.39
N LEU A 85 10.68 18.44 2.64
CA LEU A 85 11.72 17.53 3.13
C LEU A 85 12.81 18.19 3.99
N GLY A 86 12.69 19.51 4.24
CA GLY A 86 13.78 20.30 4.81
C GLY A 86 14.89 20.45 3.78
N GLY A 87 15.27 21.69 3.46
CA GLY A 87 16.40 21.92 2.56
C GLY A 87 17.67 21.24 3.10
N PRO A 88 18.66 20.92 2.24
CA PRO A 88 19.92 20.26 2.64
C PRO A 88 20.78 21.00 3.68
N ASN A 89 20.29 22.09 4.28
CA ASN A 89 20.95 22.92 5.27
C ASN A 89 20.23 22.96 6.63
N ASP A 90 19.19 22.17 6.86
CA ASP A 90 18.42 22.20 8.12
C ASP A 90 18.93 21.16 9.14
N TYR A 91 20.23 21.23 9.45
CA TYR A 91 20.87 20.51 10.56
C TYR A 91 21.19 21.48 11.71
N ARG A 92 20.18 22.17 12.26
CA ARG A 92 20.32 22.92 13.51
C ARG A 92 19.20 22.60 14.48
#